data_AF-A0A9P0D4C3-F1
#
_entry.id   AF-A0A9P0D4C3-F1
#
_cell.length_a   1.000
_cell.length_b   1.000
_cell.length_c   1.000
_cell.angle_alpha   90.00
_cell.angle_beta   90.00
_cell.angle_gamma   90.00
#
_symmetry.space_group_name_H-M   'P 1'
#
loop_
_entity.id
_entity.type
_entity.pdbx_description
1 polymer ?
#
loop_
_entity_poly.entity_id
_entity_poly.type
_entity_poly.pdbx_seq_one_letter_code
_entity_poly.pdbx_strand_id
1 'polypeptide(L)'
;MVCQKAFLSLFRIGIKRLKRLKGLLKQNITPYDKRGQNVKGNVISEENNVLIRQNIELSPVKETHYSNKSYLYLDGKLNMKIMVDMFKVKYSTTKIRYSYFVIYFYEHFDIHFGRSQVDTCCKCEELDLKIKSPLLGDAAKRAAAPNLQYKKEEP
;
A
#
# COMPACT_ATOMS: atom_id res chain seq x y z
N MET A 1 -9.49 -1.46 60.98
CA MET A 1 -9.31 -1.62 59.52
C MET A 1 -9.46 -3.11 59.14
N VAL A 2 -10.68 -3.64 59.24
CA VAL A 2 -10.92 -5.11 59.29
C VAL A 2 -11.33 -5.69 57.94
N CYS A 3 -11.78 -4.87 57.00
CA CYS A 3 -12.72 -5.35 55.97
C CYS A 3 -12.18 -5.35 54.54
N GLN A 4 -10.98 -4.85 54.22
CA GLN A 4 -10.53 -4.86 52.81
C GLN A 4 -10.28 -6.28 52.30
N LYS A 5 -9.56 -7.13 53.05
CA LYS A 5 -9.33 -8.54 52.66
C LYS A 5 -10.65 -9.33 52.64
N ALA A 6 -11.51 -9.12 53.64
CA ALA A 6 -12.83 -9.73 53.70
C ALA A 6 -13.73 -9.29 52.53
N PHE A 7 -13.76 -8.01 52.18
CA PHE A 7 -14.50 -7.46 51.05
C PHE A 7 -14.01 -8.02 49.72
N LEU A 8 -12.69 -8.06 49.51
CA LEU A 8 -12.11 -8.67 48.29
C LEU A 8 -12.49 -10.15 48.18
N SER A 9 -12.52 -10.88 49.31
CA SER A 9 -12.92 -12.29 49.38
C SER A 9 -14.42 -12.47 49.11
N LEU A 10 -15.27 -11.72 49.81
CA LEU A 10 -16.72 -11.84 49.77
C LEU A 10 -17.28 -11.47 48.39
N PHE A 11 -16.80 -10.38 47.80
CA PHE A 11 -17.23 -9.91 46.48
C PHE A 11 -16.40 -10.50 45.33
N ARG A 12 -15.36 -11.28 45.63
CA ARG A 12 -14.43 -11.86 44.64
C ARG A 12 -13.85 -10.81 43.68
N ILE A 13 -13.54 -9.63 44.21
CA ILE A 13 -12.98 -8.52 43.43
C ILE A 13 -11.46 -8.50 43.60
N GLY A 14 -10.73 -8.27 42.52
CA GLY A 14 -9.28 -8.08 42.57
C GLY A 14 -8.88 -6.73 43.19
N ILE A 15 -7.77 -6.71 43.94
CA ILE A 15 -7.31 -5.50 44.64
C ILE A 15 -7.06 -4.30 43.71
N LYS A 16 -6.63 -4.56 42.47
CA LYS A 16 -6.45 -3.51 41.43
C LYS A 16 -7.76 -2.80 41.10
N ARG A 17 -8.86 -3.55 40.99
CA ARG A 17 -10.20 -3.00 40.71
C ARG A 17 -10.70 -2.15 41.89
N LEU A 18 -10.50 -2.63 43.12
CA LEU A 18 -10.84 -1.86 44.32
C LEU A 18 -10.03 -0.54 44.41
N LYS A 19 -8.71 -0.58 44.13
CA LYS A 19 -7.87 0.63 44.09
C LYS A 19 -8.34 1.63 43.04
N ARG A 20 -8.67 1.18 41.82
CA ARG A 20 -9.21 2.02 40.75
C ARG A 20 -10.53 2.68 41.18
N LEU A 21 -11.46 1.89 41.73
CA LEU A 21 -12.77 2.41 42.18
C LEU A 21 -12.62 3.42 43.32
N LYS A 22 -11.76 3.17 44.30
CA LYS A 22 -11.46 4.14 45.37
C LYS A 22 -10.89 5.45 44.81
N GLY A 23 -10.00 5.39 43.82
CA GLY A 23 -9.44 6.59 43.18
C GLY A 23 -10.50 7.39 42.43
N LEU A 24 -11.35 6.72 41.65
CA LEU A 24 -12.44 7.34 40.91
C LEU A 24 -13.50 7.96 41.84
N LEU A 25 -13.85 7.26 42.93
CA LEU A 25 -14.79 7.74 43.93
C LEU A 25 -14.28 9.02 44.61
N LYS A 26 -12.98 9.09 44.93
CA LYS A 26 -12.35 10.32 45.47
C LYS A 26 -12.47 11.53 44.53
N GLN A 27 -12.54 11.27 43.23
CA GLN A 27 -12.65 12.30 42.20
C GLN A 27 -14.10 12.57 41.78
N ASN A 28 -15.10 11.88 42.38
CA ASN A 28 -16.50 11.89 41.95
C ASN A 28 -16.70 11.52 40.47
N ILE A 29 -15.82 10.67 39.93
CA ILE A 29 -15.89 10.21 38.54
C ILE A 29 -16.50 8.81 38.51
N THR A 30 -17.50 8.60 37.66
CA THR A 30 -18.05 7.27 37.39
C THR A 30 -17.10 6.45 36.52
N PRO A 31 -16.93 5.14 36.77
CA PRO A 31 -16.03 4.31 35.99
C PRO A 31 -16.49 4.18 34.53
N TYR A 32 -15.80 4.86 33.62
CA TYR A 32 -16.00 4.69 32.18
C TYR A 32 -15.26 3.46 31.64
N ASP A 33 -15.89 2.74 30.71
CA ASP A 33 -15.28 1.59 30.03
C ASP A 33 -14.30 2.08 28.95
N LYS A 34 -13.03 1.73 29.11
CA LYS A 34 -11.95 2.07 28.16
C LYS A 34 -11.49 0.85 27.34
N ARG A 35 -12.21 -0.28 27.41
CA ARG A 35 -11.90 -1.44 26.57
C ARG A 35 -11.95 -1.05 25.10
N GLY A 36 -11.00 -1.56 24.31
CA GLY A 36 -10.91 -1.28 22.87
C GLY A 36 -10.41 0.12 22.48
N GLN A 37 -10.19 1.03 23.44
CA GLN A 37 -9.73 2.41 23.16
C GLN A 37 -8.20 2.56 23.13
N ASN A 38 -7.45 1.47 23.37
CA ASN A 38 -6.00 1.53 23.22
C ASN A 38 -5.66 1.63 21.74
N VAL A 39 -4.86 2.64 21.38
CA VAL A 39 -4.26 2.70 20.05
C VAL A 39 -3.47 1.41 19.84
N LYS A 40 -3.78 0.71 18.75
CA LYS A 40 -3.09 -0.53 18.40
C LYS A 40 -1.63 -0.16 18.13
N GLY A 41 -0.71 -0.58 19.01
CA GLY A 41 0.72 -0.23 18.90
C GLY A 41 1.42 -0.75 17.64
N ASN A 42 0.76 -1.64 16.88
CA ASN A 42 1.25 -2.16 15.59
C ASN A 42 0.63 -1.45 14.38
N VAL A 43 -0.15 -0.38 14.58
CA VAL A 43 -0.65 0.43 13.46
C VAL A 43 0.54 1.13 12.82
N ILE A 44 0.70 0.89 11.53
CA ILE A 44 1.70 1.58 10.73
C ILE A 44 1.23 3.02 10.54
N SER A 45 2.18 3.95 10.64
CA SER A 45 1.87 5.37 10.57
C SER A 45 1.39 5.76 9.18
N GLU A 46 0.51 6.74 9.10
CA GLU A 46 -0.07 7.16 7.82
C GLU A 46 1.00 7.72 6.87
N GLU A 47 2.08 8.31 7.40
CA GLU A 47 3.18 8.79 6.57
C GLU A 47 3.82 7.63 5.78
N ASN A 48 3.93 6.44 6.38
CA ASN A 48 4.47 5.27 5.69
C ASN A 48 3.54 4.81 4.56
N ASN A 49 2.22 4.90 4.74
CA ASN A 49 1.24 4.55 3.70
C ASN A 49 1.37 5.47 2.49
N VAL A 50 1.53 6.78 2.75
CA VAL A 50 1.75 7.77 1.69
C VAL A 50 3.03 7.47 0.90
N LEU A 51 4.12 7.11 1.58
CA LEU A 51 5.37 6.75 0.91
C LEU A 51 5.24 5.48 0.07
N ILE A 52 4.54 4.45 0.57
CA ILE A 52 4.26 3.22 -0.20
C ILE A 52 3.48 3.57 -1.46
N ARG A 53 2.39 4.33 -1.31
CA ARG A 53 1.53 4.77 -2.41
C ARG A 53 2.33 5.50 -3.49
N GLN A 54 3.08 6.52 -3.10
CA GLN A 54 3.92 7.30 -4.03
C GLN A 54 4.93 6.42 -4.77
N ASN A 55 5.51 5.42 -4.11
CA ASN A 55 6.45 4.51 -4.75
C ASN A 55 5.80 3.64 -5.83
N ILE A 56 4.57 3.17 -5.58
CA ILE A 56 3.81 2.34 -6.52
C ILE A 56 3.33 3.19 -7.70
N GLU A 57 2.79 4.38 -7.44
CA GLU A 57 2.27 5.29 -8.48
C GLU A 57 3.34 5.83 -9.43
N LEU A 58 4.59 5.94 -8.95
CA LEU A 58 5.73 6.30 -9.81
C LEU A 58 6.18 5.17 -10.75
N SER A 59 5.72 3.93 -10.52
CA SER A 59 6.09 2.80 -11.36
C SER A 59 5.31 2.85 -12.67
N PRO A 60 5.98 2.72 -13.83
CA PRO A 60 5.30 2.73 -15.12
C PRO A 60 4.39 1.50 -15.23
N VAL A 61 3.14 1.73 -15.64
CA VAL A 61 2.12 0.71 -15.81
C VAL A 61 1.69 0.69 -17.28
N LYS A 62 1.25 -0.47 -17.77
CA LYS A 62 0.81 -0.68 -19.15
C LYS A 62 -0.62 -1.21 -19.14
N GLU A 63 -1.46 -0.67 -20.01
CA GLU A 63 -2.81 -1.20 -20.21
C GLU A 63 -2.85 -2.32 -21.26
N THR A 64 -3.70 -3.34 -21.08
CA THR A 64 -3.93 -4.36 -22.11
C THR A 64 -4.94 -3.92 -23.15
N HIS A 65 -4.54 -3.99 -24.42
CA HIS A 65 -5.41 -3.72 -25.57
C HIS A 65 -6.24 -4.94 -26.04
N TYR A 66 -5.86 -6.17 -25.68
CA TYR A 66 -6.47 -7.38 -26.26
C TYR A 66 -7.79 -7.81 -25.61
N SER A 67 -8.17 -7.19 -24.51
CA SER A 67 -9.35 -7.59 -23.73
C SER A 67 -10.40 -6.49 -23.81
N ASN A 68 -11.68 -6.86 -23.79
CA ASN A 68 -12.79 -5.91 -23.66
C ASN A 68 -12.80 -5.20 -22.28
N LYS A 69 -11.90 -5.61 -21.38
CA LYS A 69 -11.63 -4.96 -20.09
C LYS A 69 -10.22 -4.41 -20.07
N SER A 70 -10.09 -3.19 -19.57
CA SER A 70 -8.82 -2.58 -19.26
C SER A 70 -8.21 -3.26 -18.04
N TYR A 71 -6.98 -3.73 -18.19
CA TYR A 71 -6.18 -4.25 -17.09
C TYR A 71 -4.84 -3.54 -17.10
N LEU A 72 -4.41 -3.11 -15.91
CA LEU A 72 -3.15 -2.45 -15.69
C LEU A 72 -2.09 -3.47 -15.26
N TYR A 73 -0.96 -3.46 -15.97
CA TYR A 73 0.18 -4.34 -15.70
C TYR A 73 1.47 -3.57 -15.49
N LEU A 74 2.16 -3.85 -14.38
CA LEU A 74 3.56 -3.49 -14.19
C LEU A 74 4.45 -4.27 -15.15
N ASP A 75 5.70 -3.84 -15.32
CA ASP A 75 6.70 -4.58 -16.10
C ASP A 75 6.81 -6.03 -15.59
N GLY A 76 6.85 -7.00 -16.51
CA GLY A 76 7.01 -8.42 -16.16
C GLY A 76 8.38 -8.78 -15.59
N LYS A 77 9.35 -7.87 -15.69
CA LYS A 77 10.63 -7.99 -14.96
C LYS A 77 10.51 -7.59 -13.49
N LEU A 78 9.47 -6.83 -13.13
CA LEU A 78 9.20 -6.48 -11.74
C LEU A 78 8.45 -7.63 -11.07
N ASN A 79 8.74 -7.80 -9.79
CA ASN A 79 7.96 -8.63 -8.90
C ASN A 79 7.85 -7.91 -7.55
N MET A 80 6.97 -8.43 -6.68
CA MET A 80 6.71 -7.84 -5.37
C MET A 80 7.99 -7.67 -4.53
N LYS A 81 8.91 -8.65 -4.59
CA LYS A 81 10.17 -8.59 -3.87
C LYS A 81 11.05 -7.44 -4.37
N ILE A 82 11.25 -7.34 -5.68
CA ILE A 82 12.04 -6.28 -6.31
C ILE A 82 11.45 -4.91 -5.96
N MET A 83 10.13 -4.76 -6.03
CA MET A 83 9.46 -3.50 -5.74
C MET A 83 9.63 -3.09 -4.26
N VAL A 84 9.54 -4.04 -3.33
CA VAL A 84 9.83 -3.79 -1.90
C VAL A 84 11.31 -3.45 -1.68
N ASP A 85 12.22 -4.13 -2.38
CA ASP A 85 13.65 -3.86 -2.27
C ASP A 85 13.97 -2.46 -2.81
N MET A 86 13.38 -2.05 -3.94
CA MET A 86 13.47 -0.68 -4.46
C MET A 86 12.90 0.34 -3.47
N PHE A 87 11.76 0.04 -2.84
CA PHE A 87 11.17 0.89 -1.81
C PHE A 87 12.13 1.07 -0.62
N LYS A 88 12.74 0.00 -0.12
CA LYS A 88 13.69 0.06 1.00
C LYS A 88 14.97 0.81 0.66
N VAL A 89 15.44 0.72 -0.58
CA VAL A 89 16.59 1.48 -1.04
C VAL A 89 16.25 2.98 -1.06
N LYS A 90 15.07 3.34 -1.57
CA LYS A 90 14.62 4.74 -1.66
C LYS A 90 14.25 5.35 -0.32
N TYR A 91 13.64 4.56 0.57
CA TYR A 91 13.12 4.99 1.87
C TYR A 91 13.72 4.17 3.02
N SER A 92 15.06 4.17 3.12
CA SER A 92 15.83 3.33 4.05
C SER A 92 15.54 3.59 5.54
N THR A 93 14.99 4.77 5.87
CA THR A 93 14.60 5.13 7.24
C THR A 93 13.31 4.43 7.69
N THR A 94 12.48 3.97 6.75
CA THR A 94 11.18 3.37 7.06
C THR A 94 11.34 1.92 7.52
N LYS A 95 10.62 1.55 8.59
CA LYS A 95 10.61 0.17 9.13
C LYS A 95 9.32 -0.55 8.74
N ILE A 96 9.10 -0.73 7.44
CA ILE A 96 7.93 -1.44 6.92
C ILE A 96 8.27 -2.91 6.69
N ARG A 97 7.40 -3.79 7.18
CA ARG A 97 7.52 -5.25 6.94
C ARG A 97 7.12 -5.56 5.50
N TYR A 98 7.81 -6.52 4.88
CA TYR A 98 7.47 -7.00 3.54
C TYR A 98 5.97 -7.38 3.44
N SER A 99 5.47 -8.17 4.39
CA SER A 99 4.07 -8.61 4.40
C SER A 99 3.08 -7.46 4.39
N TYR A 100 3.38 -6.37 5.10
CA TYR A 100 2.50 -5.20 5.12
C TYR A 100 2.46 -4.51 3.76
N PHE A 101 3.64 -4.29 3.14
CA PHE A 101 3.70 -3.70 1.81
C PHE A 101 2.90 -4.53 0.80
N VAL A 102 3.03 -5.86 0.84
CA VAL A 102 2.29 -6.76 -0.05
C VAL A 102 0.79 -6.67 0.16
N ILE A 103 0.32 -6.70 1.41
CA ILE A 103 -1.10 -6.57 1.74
C ILE A 103 -1.61 -5.20 1.27
N TYR A 104 -0.88 -4.12 1.59
CA TYR A 104 -1.23 -2.78 1.16
C TYR A 104 -1.37 -2.68 -0.36
N PHE A 105 -0.43 -3.25 -1.11
CA PHE A 105 -0.48 -3.28 -2.57
C PHE A 105 -1.76 -3.93 -3.09
N TYR A 106 -2.06 -5.16 -2.67
CA TYR A 106 -3.24 -5.88 -3.18
C TYR A 106 -4.58 -5.33 -2.68
N GLU A 107 -4.61 -4.67 -1.51
CA GLU A 107 -5.84 -4.05 -0.99
C GLU A 107 -6.14 -2.69 -1.64
N HIS A 108 -5.13 -1.97 -2.12
CA HIS A 108 -5.28 -0.59 -2.59
C HIS A 108 -5.06 -0.40 -4.10
N PHE A 109 -4.47 -1.37 -4.78
CA PHE A 109 -4.16 -1.27 -6.21
C PHE A 109 -4.72 -2.47 -6.98
N ASP A 110 -5.52 -2.18 -8.00
CA ASP A 110 -5.97 -3.16 -8.99
C ASP A 110 -4.97 -3.23 -10.16
N ILE A 111 -3.71 -3.54 -9.84
CA ILE A 111 -2.60 -3.60 -10.79
C ILE A 111 -1.91 -4.97 -10.67
N HIS A 112 -1.59 -5.57 -11.81
CA HIS A 112 -1.01 -6.90 -11.89
C HIS A 112 0.43 -6.84 -12.37
N PHE A 113 1.24 -7.88 -12.12
CA PHE A 113 2.55 -7.97 -12.76
C PHE A 113 2.41 -8.55 -14.17
N GLY A 114 3.03 -7.89 -15.14
CA GLY A 114 3.02 -8.31 -16.53
C GLY A 114 3.67 -9.68 -16.71
N ARG A 115 3.34 -10.33 -17.84
CA ARG A 115 4.06 -11.51 -18.30
C ARG A 115 5.15 -11.10 -19.27
N SER A 116 6.16 -11.96 -19.44
CA SER A 116 7.07 -11.82 -20.58
C SER A 116 6.24 -11.90 -21.87
N GLN A 117 6.20 -10.82 -22.65
CA GLN A 117 5.43 -10.79 -23.90
C GLN A 117 6.25 -11.39 -25.03
N VAL A 118 5.62 -12.30 -25.78
CA VAL A 118 6.20 -12.91 -26.99
C VAL A 118 5.63 -12.25 -28.25
N ASP A 119 4.36 -11.85 -28.22
CA ASP A 119 3.67 -11.27 -29.38
C ASP A 119 3.29 -9.80 -29.16
N THR A 120 3.45 -8.99 -30.20
CA THR A 120 2.97 -7.60 -30.28
C THR A 120 1.70 -7.50 -31.10
N CYS A 121 0.83 -6.53 -30.78
CA CYS A 121 -0.42 -6.35 -31.52
C CYS A 121 -0.13 -5.72 -32.88
N CYS A 122 -0.93 -6.01 -33.91
CA CYS A 122 -0.74 -5.42 -35.25
C CYS A 122 -0.72 -3.88 -35.21
N LYS A 123 -1.54 -3.26 -34.36
CA LYS A 123 -1.55 -1.82 -34.13
C LYS A 123 -0.26 -1.31 -33.48
N CYS A 124 0.25 -2.07 -32.52
CA CYS A 124 1.49 -1.82 -31.80
C CYS A 124 2.69 -1.88 -32.76
N GLU A 125 2.70 -2.87 -33.65
CA GLU A 125 3.72 -3.03 -34.70
C GLU A 125 3.66 -1.92 -35.74
N GLU A 126 2.46 -1.55 -36.20
CA GLU A 126 2.26 -0.45 -37.15
C GLU A 126 2.82 0.87 -36.59
N LEU A 127 2.55 1.17 -35.32
CA LEU A 127 3.06 2.35 -34.63
C LEU A 127 4.58 2.32 -34.46
N ASP A 128 5.14 1.16 -34.12
CA ASP A 128 6.58 0.97 -33.97
C ASP A 128 7.32 1.13 -35.32
N LEU A 129 6.75 0.59 -36.40
CA LEU A 129 7.24 0.78 -37.77
C LEU A 129 7.20 2.25 -38.20
N LYS A 130 6.10 2.96 -37.89
CA LYS A 130 5.96 4.39 -38.20
C LYS A 130 7.06 5.20 -37.54
N ILE A 131 7.38 4.98 -36.27
CA ILE A 131 8.44 5.72 -35.57
C ILE A 131 9.84 5.39 -36.07
N LYS A 132 10.08 4.11 -36.38
CA LYS A 132 11.36 3.65 -36.93
C LYS A 132 11.60 4.15 -38.36
N SER A 133 10.58 4.71 -39.02
CA SER A 133 10.71 5.28 -40.35
C SER A 133 11.83 6.34 -40.41
N PRO A 134 12.76 6.22 -41.37
CA PRO A 134 13.84 7.19 -41.56
C PRO A 134 13.34 8.57 -42.02
N LEU A 135 12.08 8.67 -42.44
CA LEU A 135 11.46 9.91 -42.93
C LEU A 135 10.99 10.86 -41.81
N LEU A 136 10.98 10.41 -40.55
CA LEU A 136 10.66 11.25 -39.40
C LEU A 136 11.92 11.93 -38.83
N GLY A 137 11.84 13.24 -38.66
CA GLY A 137 12.90 14.02 -38.01
C GLY A 137 13.08 13.66 -36.54
N ASP A 138 14.29 13.82 -36.01
CA ASP A 138 14.66 13.40 -34.65
C ASP A 138 13.87 14.11 -33.54
N ALA A 139 13.34 15.30 -33.80
CA ALA A 139 12.44 16.01 -32.89
C ALA A 139 11.07 15.31 -32.80
N ALA A 140 10.53 14.85 -33.93
CA ALA A 140 9.27 14.12 -33.98
C ALA A 140 9.39 12.73 -33.33
N LYS A 141 10.53 12.04 -33.54
CA LYS A 141 10.83 10.75 -32.89
C LYS A 141 10.93 10.89 -31.37
N ARG A 142 11.60 11.94 -30.87
CA ARG A 142 11.72 12.21 -29.42
C ARG A 142 10.41 12.63 -28.77
N ALA A 143 9.57 13.39 -29.48
CA ALA A 143 8.22 13.72 -28.99
C ALA A 143 7.27 12.50 -29.00
N ALA A 144 7.44 11.59 -29.96
CA ALA A 144 6.64 10.35 -30.05
C ALA A 144 7.09 9.24 -29.09
N ALA A 145 8.36 9.22 -28.65
CA ALA A 145 8.91 8.19 -27.76
C ALA A 145 8.21 8.06 -26.39
N PRO A 146 7.98 9.14 -25.60
CA PRO A 146 7.18 9.03 -24.38
C PRO A 146 5.74 8.64 -24.75
N ASN A 147 5.19 9.25 -25.81
CA ASN A 147 3.90 8.90 -26.38
C ASN A 147 3.84 7.49 -26.99
N LEU A 148 4.84 6.62 -26.95
CA LEU A 148 4.69 5.20 -27.33
C LEU A 148 4.76 4.26 -26.13
N GLN A 149 5.37 4.73 -25.04
CA GLN A 149 5.10 4.18 -23.72
C GLN A 149 3.66 4.51 -23.30
N TYR A 150 3.16 5.70 -23.69
CA TYR A 150 1.81 6.21 -23.40
C TYR A 150 0.80 6.17 -24.59
N LYS A 151 1.14 5.74 -25.81
CA LYS A 151 0.18 5.59 -26.96
C LYS A 151 0.23 4.24 -27.69
N LYS A 152 0.60 3.17 -26.97
CA LYS A 152 -0.18 1.91 -27.06
C LYS A 152 -1.60 2.09 -26.49
N GLU A 153 -1.89 3.27 -25.97
CA GLU A 153 -3.06 3.73 -25.25
C GLU A 153 -3.72 4.89 -26.05
N GLU A 154 -5.03 4.78 -26.28
CA GLU A 154 -5.97 5.78 -26.88
C GLU A 154 -6.06 5.93 -28.43
N PRO A 155 -7.29 6.20 -28.96
CA PRO A 155 -8.25 5.25 -29.57
C PRO A 155 -8.05 4.91 -31.06
#